data_AF-A0A9W9SZE3-F1
#
_entry.id   AF-A0A9W9SZE3-F1
#
_cell.length_a   1.000
_cell.length_b   1.000
_cell.length_c   1.000
_cell.angle_alpha   90.00
_cell.angle_beta   90.00
_cell.angle_gamma   90.00
#
_symmetry.space_group_name_H-M   'P 1'
#
loop_
_entity.id
_entity.type
_entity.pdbx_description
1 polymer ?
#
loop_
_entity_poly.entity_id
_entity_poly.type
_entity_poly.pdbx_seq_one_letter_code
_entity_poly.pdbx_strand_id
1 'polypeptide(L)'
;MGEVTLQIPIDTPKQVQKACDAMKDAPTIPSDLRSYSRPLWMVLKNKTQFSITPDGTYFYSGCLHGQSSNTGAYNVTGFGARNSWAGTTGGARFKIKLDQKNEVVFVIGFSNPVIGYYAAHIEESWDMEKAGYAKVQENGNNIESIHVYKGTSSSGSPLKFRLRLSIVSGQTMDITVVQDVWEEE
;
A
#
# COMPACT_ATOMS: atom_id res chain seq x y z
N MET A 1 -2.81 3.11 -21.69
CA MET A 1 -2.06 3.89 -20.68
C MET A 1 -2.11 5.33 -21.10
N GLY A 2 -2.56 6.24 -20.23
CA GLY A 2 -2.76 7.65 -20.55
C GLY A 2 -2.17 8.55 -19.45
N GLU A 3 -1.86 9.79 -19.81
CA GLU A 3 -1.40 10.81 -18.85
C GLU A 3 -2.57 11.47 -18.12
N VAL A 4 -2.40 11.76 -16.83
CA VAL A 4 -3.37 12.44 -15.99
C VAL A 4 -2.75 13.72 -15.43
N THR A 5 -3.35 14.87 -15.71
CA THR A 5 -2.88 16.16 -15.16
C THR A 5 -3.49 16.42 -13.79
N LEU A 6 -2.65 16.53 -12.77
CA LEU A 6 -3.07 16.87 -11.41
C LEU A 6 -3.22 18.38 -11.23
N GLN A 7 -4.15 18.77 -10.35
CA GLN A 7 -4.42 20.17 -10.00
C GLN A 7 -3.77 20.57 -8.66
N ILE A 8 -2.67 19.91 -8.28
CA ILE A 8 -1.90 20.21 -7.08
C ILE A 8 -0.41 20.25 -7.38
N PRO A 9 0.41 20.93 -6.55
CA PRO A 9 1.86 20.87 -6.68
C PRO A 9 2.42 19.46 -6.47
N ILE A 10 3.42 19.08 -7.27
CA ILE A 10 4.16 17.83 -7.15
C ILE A 10 5.50 18.09 -6.46
N ASP A 11 5.83 17.29 -5.47
CA ASP A 11 7.13 17.31 -4.81
C ASP A 11 8.23 16.89 -5.78
N THR A 12 9.29 17.69 -5.84
CA THR A 12 10.46 17.40 -6.67
C THR A 12 11.18 16.14 -6.20
N PRO A 13 12.04 15.50 -7.04
CA PRO A 13 12.82 14.33 -6.63
C PRO A 13 13.62 14.56 -5.33
N LYS A 14 14.18 15.77 -5.15
CA LYS A 14 14.92 16.14 -3.93
C LYS A 14 14.03 16.23 -2.70
N GLN A 15 12.80 16.73 -2.83
CA GLN A 15 11.83 16.80 -1.73
C GLN A 15 11.35 15.40 -1.35
N VAL A 16 11.01 14.57 -2.33
CA VAL A 16 10.64 13.16 -2.11
C VAL A 16 11.74 12.44 -1.36
N GLN A 17 13.00 12.54 -1.81
CA GLN A 17 14.14 11.89 -1.16
C GLN A 17 14.30 12.37 0.29
N LYS A 18 14.34 13.69 0.51
CA LYS A 18 14.48 14.27 1.85
C LYS A 18 13.37 13.84 2.80
N ALA A 19 12.12 13.79 2.32
CA ALA A 19 10.99 13.38 3.14
C ALA A 19 11.04 11.87 3.45
N CYS A 20 11.46 11.04 2.49
CA CYS A 20 11.68 9.61 2.70
C CYS A 20 12.77 9.33 3.73
N ASP A 21 13.86 10.10 3.71
CA ASP A 21 14.96 9.95 4.67
C ASP A 21 14.56 10.38 6.10
N ALA A 22 13.54 11.22 6.22
CA ALA A 22 12.99 11.67 7.50
C ALA A 22 11.85 10.78 8.03
N MET A 23 11.49 9.70 7.31
CA MET A 23 10.44 8.78 7.74
C MET A 23 10.84 8.10 9.04
N LYS A 24 9.86 7.91 9.93
CA LYS A 24 10.04 7.15 11.17
C LYS A 24 10.28 5.68 10.86
N ASP A 25 10.91 5.00 11.81
CA ASP A 25 11.04 3.55 11.78
C ASP A 25 9.68 2.85 11.73
N ALA A 26 9.67 1.68 11.10
CA ALA A 26 8.46 0.86 11.03
C ALA A 26 8.00 0.44 12.43
N PRO A 27 6.69 0.51 12.72
CA PRO A 27 6.17 0.03 13.99
C PRO A 27 6.37 -1.48 14.11
N THR A 28 6.75 -1.94 15.29
CA THR A 28 6.87 -3.36 15.59
C THR A 28 5.50 -4.01 15.75
N ILE A 29 5.38 -5.30 15.42
CA ILE A 29 4.16 -6.07 15.67
C ILE A 29 3.70 -5.93 17.13
N PRO A 30 2.43 -5.55 17.38
CA PRO A 30 1.87 -5.46 18.73
C PRO A 30 1.94 -6.80 19.49
N SER A 31 2.20 -6.74 20.80
CA SER A 31 2.38 -7.96 21.62
C SER A 31 1.11 -8.81 21.71
N ASP A 32 -0.05 -8.17 21.76
CA ASP A 32 -1.35 -8.83 21.75
C ASP A 32 -1.62 -9.52 20.41
N LEU A 33 -1.27 -8.90 19.28
CA LEU A 33 -1.33 -9.54 17.97
C LEU A 33 -0.35 -10.73 17.88
N ARG A 34 0.86 -10.59 18.42
CA ARG A 34 1.87 -11.66 18.39
C ARG A 34 1.42 -12.93 19.15
N SER A 35 0.50 -12.80 20.10
CA SER A 35 -0.02 -13.93 20.87
C SER A 35 -0.93 -14.88 20.07
N TYR A 36 -1.43 -14.45 18.91
CA TYR A 36 -2.21 -15.30 18.03
C TYR A 36 -1.32 -16.33 17.32
N SER A 37 -1.89 -17.48 16.96
CA SER A 37 -1.13 -18.57 16.34
C SER A 37 -0.79 -18.34 14.86
N ARG A 38 -1.58 -17.51 14.17
CA ARG A 38 -1.38 -17.14 12.77
C ARG A 38 -1.57 -15.63 12.55
N PRO A 39 -0.77 -14.77 13.19
CA PRO A 39 -0.91 -13.34 13.01
C PRO A 39 -0.27 -12.89 11.70
N LEU A 40 -0.75 -11.76 11.20
CA LEU A 40 -0.12 -11.00 10.14
C LEU A 40 -0.03 -9.54 10.60
N TRP A 41 1.18 -9.01 10.59
CA TRP A 41 1.44 -7.59 10.80
C TRP A 41 1.79 -6.96 9.45
N MET A 42 0.99 -6.03 8.98
CA MET A 42 1.20 -5.38 7.69
C MET A 42 1.70 -3.97 7.92
N VAL A 43 2.91 -3.68 7.47
CA VAL A 43 3.57 -2.37 7.58
C VAL A 43 3.42 -1.66 6.24
N LEU A 44 2.71 -0.53 6.23
CA LEU A 44 2.51 0.30 5.04
C LEU A 44 3.45 1.50 5.08
N LYS A 45 4.45 1.48 4.19
CA LYS A 45 5.43 2.55 3.97
C LYS A 45 4.97 3.41 2.80
N ASN A 46 4.42 4.57 3.12
CA ASN A 46 3.99 5.55 2.13
C ASN A 46 5.14 6.51 1.82
N LYS A 47 5.82 6.31 0.69
CA LYS A 47 6.89 7.17 0.18
C LYS A 47 6.37 8.14 -0.89
N THR A 48 5.17 8.66 -0.66
CA THR A 48 4.51 9.61 -1.56
C THR A 48 4.04 10.84 -0.78
N GLN A 49 3.79 11.94 -1.50
CA GLN A 49 3.18 13.15 -0.95
C GLN A 49 1.68 13.00 -0.64
N PHE A 50 1.06 11.88 -1.01
CA PHE A 50 -0.38 11.66 -0.93
C PHE A 50 -0.72 10.80 0.29
N SER A 51 -1.89 10.98 0.89
CA SER A 51 -2.36 10.09 1.95
C SER A 51 -2.90 8.78 1.37
N ILE A 52 -2.56 7.65 2.01
CA ILE A 52 -3.16 6.35 1.72
C ILE A 52 -4.21 6.05 2.79
N THR A 53 -5.42 5.72 2.35
CA THR A 53 -6.56 5.47 3.24
C THR A 53 -7.08 4.04 3.06
N PRO A 54 -7.33 3.28 4.13
CA PRO A 54 -7.98 1.99 4.04
C PRO A 54 -9.45 2.16 3.64
N ASP A 55 -9.93 1.31 2.74
CA ASP A 55 -11.28 1.44 2.14
C ASP A 55 -12.11 0.15 2.23
N GLY A 56 -11.54 -0.92 2.77
CA GLY A 56 -12.27 -2.15 3.05
C GLY A 56 -11.37 -3.36 3.25
N THR A 57 -11.97 -4.45 3.71
CA THR A 57 -11.32 -5.76 3.78
C THR A 57 -12.27 -6.89 3.38
N TYR A 58 -11.72 -7.94 2.80
CA TYR A 58 -12.36 -9.23 2.62
C TYR A 58 -11.55 -10.29 3.37
N PHE A 59 -12.21 -11.16 4.13
CA PHE A 59 -11.57 -12.30 4.78
C PHE A 59 -12.21 -13.59 4.33
N TYR A 60 -11.38 -14.47 3.76
CA TYR A 60 -11.75 -15.88 3.62
C TYR A 60 -11.62 -16.59 4.97
N SER A 61 -10.59 -16.24 5.76
CA SER A 61 -10.40 -16.72 7.13
C SER A 61 -9.70 -15.67 8.00
N GLY A 62 -10.09 -15.58 9.26
CA GLY A 62 -9.58 -14.61 10.22
C GLY A 62 -10.35 -13.29 10.21
N CYS A 63 -9.76 -12.26 10.81
CA CYS A 63 -10.34 -10.92 10.90
C CYS A 63 -9.25 -9.87 11.14
N LEU A 64 -9.61 -8.58 11.02
CA LEU A 64 -8.74 -7.49 11.41
C LEU A 64 -8.43 -7.53 12.92
N HIS A 65 -7.20 -7.14 13.25
CA HIS A 65 -6.78 -6.85 14.61
C HIS A 65 -6.61 -5.35 14.77
N GLY A 66 -7.55 -4.72 15.47
CA GLY A 66 -7.62 -3.27 15.59
C GLY A 66 -8.20 -2.60 14.33
N GLN A 67 -8.10 -1.27 14.29
CA GLN A 67 -8.50 -0.48 13.13
C GLN A 67 -7.28 -0.18 12.25
N SER A 68 -7.46 -0.25 10.93
CA SER A 68 -6.48 0.32 10.01
C SER A 68 -6.66 1.84 10.01
N SER A 69 -5.56 2.58 10.14
CA SER A 69 -5.56 4.05 10.12
C SER A 69 -5.03 4.57 8.79
N ASN A 70 -5.38 5.82 8.46
CA ASN A 70 -4.77 6.51 7.33
C ASN A 70 -3.24 6.57 7.50
N THR A 71 -2.53 6.34 6.40
CA THR A 71 -1.08 6.56 6.31
C THR A 71 -0.84 7.88 5.62
N GLY A 72 -0.44 8.89 6.40
CA GLY A 72 -0.10 10.21 5.88
C GLY A 72 1.05 10.18 4.87
N ALA A 73 1.26 11.30 4.17
CA ALA A 73 2.39 11.50 3.27
C ALA A 73 3.71 11.22 3.99
N TYR A 74 4.64 10.54 3.31
CA TYR A 74 5.98 10.23 3.85
C TYR A 74 5.94 9.66 5.26
N ASN A 75 5.10 8.65 5.48
CA ASN A 75 4.89 8.07 6.80
C ASN A 75 4.78 6.55 6.74
N VAL A 76 4.93 5.92 7.89
CA VAL A 76 4.79 4.47 8.07
C VAL A 76 3.72 4.20 9.10
N THR A 77 2.80 3.30 8.77
CA THR A 77 1.83 2.76 9.74
C THR A 77 1.87 1.24 9.70
N GLY A 78 1.21 0.61 10.67
CA GLY A 78 0.98 -0.81 10.61
C GLY A 78 -0.43 -1.15 11.05
N PHE A 79 -0.95 -2.24 10.51
CA PHE A 79 -2.24 -2.81 10.87
C PHE A 79 -2.16 -4.32 10.91
N GLY A 80 -3.03 -4.93 11.71
CA GLY A 80 -2.97 -6.35 12.00
C GLY A 80 -4.12 -7.13 11.39
N ALA A 81 -3.86 -8.39 11.09
CA ALA A 81 -4.89 -9.41 10.90
C ALA A 81 -4.54 -10.63 11.72
N ARG A 82 -5.57 -11.32 12.23
CA ARG A 82 -5.41 -12.47 13.12
C ARG A 82 -6.36 -13.58 12.75
N ASN A 83 -6.00 -14.79 13.16
CA ASN A 83 -6.87 -15.93 12.97
C ASN A 83 -8.07 -15.88 13.92
N SER A 84 -9.17 -16.44 13.46
CA SER A 84 -10.32 -16.79 14.29
C SER A 84 -10.24 -18.27 14.64
N TRP A 85 -10.49 -19.16 13.66
CA TRP A 85 -10.52 -20.62 13.86
C TRP A 85 -9.45 -21.37 13.06
N ALA A 86 -9.02 -20.82 11.92
CA ALA A 86 -8.03 -21.44 11.03
C ALA A 86 -6.82 -20.52 10.80
N GLY A 87 -6.49 -20.23 9.55
CA GLY A 87 -5.45 -19.27 9.18
C GLY A 87 -5.97 -17.83 9.15
N THR A 88 -5.12 -16.94 8.66
CA THR A 88 -5.45 -15.54 8.38
C THR A 88 -5.23 -15.30 6.90
N THR A 89 -6.31 -15.21 6.12
CA THR A 89 -6.24 -15.13 4.67
C THR A 89 -7.35 -14.23 4.14
N GLY A 90 -7.00 -13.28 3.28
CA GLY A 90 -7.94 -12.30 2.77
C GLY A 90 -7.28 -11.27 1.85
N GLY A 91 -7.97 -10.14 1.70
CA GLY A 91 -7.46 -8.97 1.00
C GLY A 91 -7.92 -7.66 1.64
N ALA A 92 -7.17 -6.60 1.40
CA ALA A 92 -7.47 -5.25 1.88
C ALA A 92 -7.36 -4.25 0.74
N ARG A 93 -8.29 -3.27 0.68
CA ARG A 93 -8.29 -2.20 -0.32
C ARG A 93 -7.82 -0.89 0.28
N PHE A 94 -7.06 -0.16 -0.52
CA PHE A 94 -6.52 1.14 -0.18
C PHE A 94 -6.78 2.14 -1.29
N LYS A 95 -6.96 3.40 -0.91
CA LYS A 95 -7.11 4.54 -1.82
C LYS A 95 -6.02 5.55 -1.58
N ILE A 96 -5.40 6.01 -2.66
CA ILE A 96 -4.46 7.13 -2.70
C ILE A 96 -5.16 8.28 -3.40
N LYS A 97 -5.56 9.31 -2.65
CA LYS A 97 -6.20 10.48 -3.23
C LYS A 97 -5.13 11.42 -3.78
N LEU A 98 -5.09 11.58 -5.09
CA LEU A 98 -4.07 12.40 -5.78
C LEU A 98 -4.49 13.87 -5.84
N ASP A 99 -5.75 14.15 -6.11
CA ASP A 99 -6.34 15.48 -5.99
C ASP A 99 -7.86 15.38 -5.75
N GLN A 100 -8.64 16.40 -6.11
CA GLN A 100 -10.10 16.39 -5.96
C GLN A 100 -10.82 15.40 -6.89
N LYS A 101 -10.21 15.00 -8.01
CA LYS A 101 -10.83 14.22 -9.09
C LYS A 101 -10.12 12.90 -9.38
N ASN A 102 -8.86 12.78 -8.96
CA ASN A 102 -7.99 11.67 -9.28
C ASN A 102 -7.67 10.85 -8.03
N GLU A 103 -7.84 9.54 -8.12
CA GLU A 103 -7.43 8.58 -7.10
C GLU A 103 -6.85 7.32 -7.73
N VAL A 104 -5.96 6.65 -6.98
CA VAL A 104 -5.46 5.32 -7.28
C VAL A 104 -5.99 4.37 -6.24
N VAL A 105 -6.56 3.26 -6.69
CA VAL A 105 -7.11 2.24 -5.81
C VAL A 105 -6.36 0.94 -6.03
N PHE A 106 -5.81 0.40 -4.96
CA PHE A 106 -5.08 -0.86 -5.01
C PHE A 106 -5.57 -1.80 -3.92
N VAL A 107 -5.42 -3.09 -4.18
CA VAL A 107 -5.69 -4.15 -3.23
C VAL A 107 -4.41 -4.89 -2.93
N ILE A 108 -4.33 -5.40 -1.71
CA ILE A 108 -3.35 -6.42 -1.35
C ILE A 108 -4.09 -7.73 -1.05
N GLY A 109 -3.49 -8.85 -1.42
CA GLY A 109 -3.80 -10.17 -0.90
C GLY A 109 -2.81 -10.56 0.18
N PHE A 110 -3.26 -11.27 1.22
CA PHE A 110 -2.40 -11.79 2.26
C PHE A 110 -2.86 -13.16 2.74
N SER A 111 -1.91 -14.01 3.11
CA SER A 111 -2.19 -15.34 3.64
C SER A 111 -1.16 -15.81 4.66
N ASN A 112 -1.64 -16.31 5.80
CA ASN A 112 -0.92 -17.10 6.80
C ASN A 112 -1.78 -18.31 7.17
N PRO A 113 -1.77 -19.37 6.35
CA PRO A 113 -2.67 -20.51 6.53
C PRO A 113 -2.20 -21.45 7.65
N VAL A 114 -3.05 -22.42 8.01
CA VAL A 114 -2.66 -23.50 8.93
C VAL A 114 -1.62 -24.40 8.27
N ILE A 115 -1.85 -24.74 7.00
CA ILE A 115 -0.99 -25.55 6.14
C ILE A 115 -0.62 -24.70 4.92
N GLY A 116 0.67 -24.60 4.62
CA GLY A 116 1.19 -23.80 3.51
C GLY A 116 2.21 -22.77 3.99
N TYR A 117 2.33 -21.68 3.25
CA TYR A 117 3.32 -20.63 3.48
C TYR A 117 2.69 -19.23 3.44
N TYR A 118 3.46 -18.24 3.90
CA TYR A 118 3.09 -16.83 3.78
C TYR A 118 3.04 -16.40 2.32
N ALA A 119 1.90 -15.87 1.90
CA ALA A 119 1.71 -15.42 0.53
C ALA A 119 1.17 -13.99 0.50
N ALA A 120 1.50 -13.27 -0.57
CA ALA A 120 1.18 -11.86 -0.76
C ALA A 120 0.90 -11.61 -2.24
N HIS A 121 0.05 -10.62 -2.51
CA HIS A 121 -0.19 -10.10 -3.85
C HIS A 121 -0.55 -8.62 -3.76
N ILE A 122 -0.26 -7.83 -4.78
CA ILE A 122 -0.65 -6.43 -4.88
C ILE A 122 -1.07 -6.10 -6.31
N GLU A 123 -2.18 -5.38 -6.46
CA GLU A 123 -2.75 -5.04 -7.77
C GLU A 123 -3.55 -3.73 -7.71
N GLU A 124 -3.51 -2.94 -8.78
CA GLU A 124 -4.42 -1.80 -8.94
C GLU A 124 -5.82 -2.34 -9.30
N SER A 125 -6.75 -2.29 -8.35
CA SER A 125 -8.08 -2.88 -8.49
C SER A 125 -9.02 -2.38 -7.39
N TRP A 126 -10.33 -2.56 -7.62
CA TRP A 126 -11.39 -2.32 -6.65
C TRP A 126 -11.86 -3.58 -5.93
N ASP A 127 -11.50 -4.77 -6.43
CA ASP A 127 -12.06 -6.05 -5.99
C ASP A 127 -11.10 -6.80 -5.06
N MET A 128 -11.37 -6.76 -3.75
CA MET A 128 -10.53 -7.40 -2.73
C MET A 128 -10.58 -8.93 -2.79
N GLU A 129 -11.69 -9.50 -3.26
CA GLU A 129 -11.85 -10.95 -3.32
C GLU A 129 -11.12 -11.50 -4.55
N LYS A 130 -11.41 -10.95 -5.74
CA LYS A 130 -10.85 -11.47 -7.00
C LYS A 130 -9.43 -11.02 -7.25
N ALA A 131 -9.06 -9.78 -6.95
CA ALA A 131 -7.71 -9.27 -7.21
C ALA A 131 -6.82 -9.30 -5.95
N GLY A 132 -7.39 -9.40 -4.75
CA GLY A 132 -6.62 -9.60 -3.52
C GLY A 132 -6.50 -11.08 -3.15
N TYR A 133 -7.56 -11.64 -2.56
CA TYR A 133 -7.55 -13.00 -2.02
C TYR A 133 -7.28 -14.09 -3.08
N ALA A 134 -8.05 -14.11 -4.17
CA ALA A 134 -7.99 -15.19 -5.16
C ALA A 134 -6.62 -15.28 -5.86
N LYS A 135 -5.90 -14.16 -5.94
CA LYS A 135 -4.56 -14.05 -6.54
C LYS A 135 -3.42 -14.12 -5.54
N VAL A 136 -3.68 -14.37 -4.25
CA VAL A 136 -2.63 -14.33 -3.22
C VAL A 136 -1.46 -15.29 -3.48
N GLN A 137 -1.66 -16.33 -4.30
CA GLN A 137 -0.64 -17.30 -4.71
C GLN A 137 -0.02 -17.02 -6.09
N GLU A 138 -0.51 -16.01 -6.80
CA GLU A 138 0.02 -15.62 -8.11
C GLU A 138 1.31 -14.80 -7.97
N ASN A 139 2.09 -14.71 -9.05
CA ASN A 139 3.21 -13.80 -9.10
C ASN A 139 2.66 -12.36 -9.26
N GLY A 140 2.82 -11.53 -8.24
CA GLY A 140 2.34 -10.15 -8.29
C GLY A 140 2.70 -9.35 -7.05
N ASN A 141 3.99 -9.24 -6.77
CA ASN A 141 4.50 -8.55 -5.57
C ASN A 141 5.00 -7.13 -5.86
N ASN A 142 4.93 -6.69 -7.11
CA ASN A 142 5.36 -5.36 -7.54
C ASN A 142 4.60 -4.94 -8.80
N ILE A 143 4.02 -3.75 -8.78
CA ILE A 143 3.29 -3.16 -9.91
C ILE A 143 3.67 -1.68 -10.08
N GLU A 144 3.43 -1.14 -11.27
CA GLU A 144 3.37 0.30 -11.50
C GLU A 144 1.91 0.73 -11.68
N SER A 145 1.60 1.97 -11.32
CA SER A 145 0.30 2.57 -11.63
C SER A 145 0.04 2.54 -13.14
N ILE A 146 -1.21 2.31 -13.52
CA ILE A 146 -1.64 2.25 -14.93
C ILE A 146 -1.35 3.58 -15.68
N HIS A 147 -1.38 4.69 -14.95
CA HIS A 147 -1.23 6.03 -15.47
C HIS A 147 0.12 6.67 -15.10
N VAL A 148 0.57 7.58 -15.97
CA VAL A 148 1.57 8.59 -15.63
C VAL A 148 0.82 9.84 -15.19
N TYR A 149 1.24 10.43 -14.08
CA TYR A 149 0.66 11.67 -13.58
C TYR A 149 1.60 12.82 -13.89
N LYS A 150 1.04 13.98 -14.26
CA LYS A 150 1.81 15.20 -14.54
C LYS A 150 1.23 16.40 -13.82
N GLY A 151 2.05 17.40 -13.59
CA GLY A 151 1.68 18.64 -12.92
C GLY A 151 2.87 19.56 -12.80
N THR A 152 2.77 20.54 -11.93
CA THR A 152 3.86 21.49 -11.68
C THR A 152 4.38 21.33 -10.25
N SER A 153 5.67 21.55 -10.06
CA SER A 153 6.23 21.74 -8.72
C SER A 153 5.77 23.05 -8.09
N SER A 154 6.04 23.21 -6.80
CA SER A 154 5.81 24.49 -6.09
C SER A 154 6.58 25.67 -6.69
N SER A 155 7.68 25.42 -7.41
CA SER A 155 8.44 26.44 -8.16
C SER A 155 7.99 26.63 -9.60
N GLY A 156 6.95 25.91 -10.05
CA GLY A 156 6.39 26.02 -11.39
C GLY A 156 7.03 25.11 -12.45
N SER A 157 8.07 24.35 -12.11
CA SER A 157 8.70 23.39 -13.04
C SER A 157 7.74 22.24 -13.36
N PRO A 158 7.58 21.85 -14.64
CA PRO A 158 6.73 20.72 -15.01
C PRO A 158 7.38 19.40 -14.56
N LEU A 159 6.57 18.53 -13.94
CA LEU A 159 7.00 17.24 -13.41
C LEU A 159 6.04 16.15 -13.84
N LYS A 160 6.59 14.94 -14.00
CA LYS A 160 5.84 13.68 -14.14
C LYS A 160 6.18 12.73 -13.02
N PHE A 161 5.25 11.84 -12.70
CA PHE A 161 5.53 10.71 -11.82
C PHE A 161 4.69 9.47 -12.13
N ARG A 162 5.15 8.33 -11.62
CA ARG A 162 4.40 7.08 -11.49
C ARG A 162 4.43 6.61 -10.05
N LEU A 163 3.46 5.79 -9.69
CA LEU A 163 3.50 5.06 -8.43
C LEU A 163 4.05 3.66 -8.68
N ARG A 164 5.04 3.24 -7.89
CA ARG A 164 5.43 1.83 -7.77
C ARG A 164 4.92 1.28 -6.46
N LEU A 165 4.19 0.17 -6.52
CA LEU A 165 3.62 -0.49 -5.36
C LEU A 165 4.23 -1.87 -5.24
N SER A 166 4.78 -2.19 -4.08
CA SER A 166 5.34 -3.51 -3.81
C SER A 166 4.89 -4.07 -2.47
N ILE A 167 4.89 -5.39 -2.36
CA ILE A 167 4.59 -6.13 -1.14
C ILE A 167 5.58 -7.27 -0.95
N VAL A 168 6.03 -7.48 0.28
CA VAL A 168 6.87 -8.62 0.67
C VAL A 168 6.08 -9.49 1.65
N SER A 169 6.00 -10.79 1.38
CA SER A 169 5.30 -11.75 2.24
C SER A 169 6.11 -12.09 3.50
N GLY A 170 5.39 -12.44 4.57
CA GLY A 170 5.98 -12.84 5.84
C GLY A 170 4.98 -12.68 6.99
N GLN A 171 5.39 -13.05 8.20
CA GLN A 171 4.58 -12.75 9.40
C GLN A 171 4.43 -11.23 9.60
N THR A 172 5.51 -10.50 9.31
CA THR A 172 5.45 -9.08 9.03
C THR A 172 5.54 -8.90 7.53
N MET A 173 4.53 -8.28 6.92
CA MET A 173 4.48 -7.95 5.50
C MET A 173 4.82 -6.49 5.31
N ASP A 174 5.78 -6.20 4.44
CA ASP A 174 6.14 -4.82 4.08
C ASP A 174 5.43 -4.44 2.79
N ILE A 175 4.56 -3.43 2.86
CA ILE A 175 3.89 -2.81 1.71
C ILE A 175 4.56 -1.46 1.48
N THR A 176 5.08 -1.22 0.28
CA THR A 176 5.75 0.03 -0.05
C THR A 176 5.08 0.68 -1.26
N VAL A 177 4.73 1.95 -1.14
CA VAL A 177 4.25 2.77 -2.25
C VAL A 177 5.26 3.89 -2.47
N VAL A 178 5.87 3.93 -3.66
CA VAL A 178 6.91 4.89 -4.05
C VAL A 178 6.38 5.82 -5.12
N GLN A 179 6.67 7.11 -4.97
CA GLN A 179 6.45 8.12 -5.99
C GLN A 179 7.77 8.35 -6.74
N ASP A 180 7.90 7.84 -7.96
CA ASP A 180 9.08 8.11 -8.81
C ASP A 180 8.81 9.35 -9.64
N VAL A 181 9.53 10.42 -9.36
CA VAL A 181 9.33 11.73 -9.99
C VAL A 181 10.48 12.03 -10.95
N TRP A 182 10.16 12.62 -12.10
CA TRP A 182 11.14 13.12 -13.07
C TRP A 182 10.65 14.42 -13.73
N GLU A 183 11.58 15.17 -14.31
CA GLU A 183 11.27 16.39 -15.06
C GLU A 183 10.65 16.04 -16.41
N GLU A 184 9.69 16.85 -16.86
CA GLU A 184 9.17 16.75 -18.23
C GLU A 184 10.17 17.40 -19.19
N GLU A 185 10.68 16.61 -20.14
CA GLU A 185 11.56 17.09 -21.23
C GLU A 185 10.86 18.06 -22.18
#